data_AF-A0A0Q9YUQ8-F1
#
_entry.id   AF-A0A0Q9YUQ8-F1
#
_cell.length_a   1.000
_cell.length_b   1.000
_cell.length_c   1.000
_cell.angle_alpha   90.00
_cell.angle_beta   90.00
_cell.angle_gamma   90.00
#
_symmetry.space_group_name_H-M   'P 1'
#
loop_
_entity.id
_entity.type
_entity.pdbx_description
1 polymer ?
#
loop_
_entity_poly.entity_id
_entity_poly.type
_entity_poly.pdbx_seq_one_letter_code
_entity_poly.pdbx_strand_id
1 'polypeptide(L)'
;MPRKPTNPLTPDQLLNKIRKSGKQAARDGRTCHDKETLKVKRGYTDEQADAYISAFNETAGTPQEQVIKKVRKAAQAAAAHGTSCPTKEVLLKKGYTVQAADAYLSAYEAAKGTDEKQTIRKARQAAQAAATHGVPCPTKEALIIKGYNKQTLDTYLSAYQASKGTDEEQAIRRARTAAQVAAAKGVSCMTKEALIKSGYTEKTSDAYLSAYQATKGTDEEQTIRKARTVAQVTAAHGAPCLTKEELIKKGYTEQASEVYFTTYEKSKKSKTTRLTKEQELQLQSLLNQSSEINDYSCIASFLDSLGYEESTSLLLTEQDEQYLAELLDEEVTNSNGLLFNFNSAETTSLTTSGFLSSFDEVGEMDASTDIYNLR
;
A
#
# COMPACT_ATOMS: atom_id res chain seq x y z
N MET A 1 35.88 2.18 6.17
CA MET A 1 36.77 1.53 5.18
C MET A 1 36.80 2.38 3.92
N PRO A 2 37.97 2.88 3.48
CA PRO A 2 38.08 3.58 2.21
C PRO A 2 37.73 2.60 1.07
N ARG A 3 36.79 2.99 0.20
CA ARG A 3 36.44 2.19 -0.99
C ARG A 3 37.69 2.09 -1.86
N LYS A 4 38.09 0.87 -2.22
CA LYS A 4 39.19 0.63 -3.18
C LYS A 4 38.96 1.51 -4.43
N PRO A 5 40.01 2.16 -4.96
CA PRO A 5 39.89 2.91 -6.20
C PRO A 5 39.38 1.97 -7.30
N THR A 6 38.20 2.27 -7.85
CA THR A 6 37.68 1.60 -9.03
C THR A 6 38.60 1.93 -10.20
N ASN A 7 39.40 0.96 -10.63
CA ASN A 7 40.12 1.07 -11.89
C ASN A 7 39.10 1.43 -12.99
N PRO A 8 39.35 2.49 -13.78
CA PRO A 8 38.47 2.84 -14.89
C PRO A 8 38.42 1.65 -15.86
N LEU A 9 37.20 1.19 -16.17
CA LEU A 9 36.99 0.09 -17.11
C LEU A 9 37.55 0.50 -18.47
N THR A 10 38.23 -0.42 -19.15
CA THR A 10 38.58 -0.20 -20.55
C THR A 10 37.31 -0.09 -21.42
N PRO A 11 37.38 0.57 -22.59
CA PRO A 11 36.23 0.67 -23.49
C PRO A 11 35.56 -0.69 -23.77
N ASP A 12 36.36 -1.74 -24.01
CA ASP A 12 35.87 -3.10 -24.25
C ASP A 12 35.18 -3.74 -23.03
N GLN A 13 35.72 -3.50 -21.83
CA GLN A 13 35.12 -4.01 -20.59
C GLN A 13 33.78 -3.33 -20.31
N LEU A 14 33.69 -2.03 -20.59
CA LEU A 14 32.44 -1.27 -20.47
C LEU A 14 31.40 -1.79 -21.45
N LEU A 15 31.78 -1.98 -22.72
CA LEU A 15 30.87 -2.45 -23.76
C LEU A 15 30.37 -3.88 -23.47
N ASN A 16 31.24 -4.76 -22.96
CA ASN A 16 30.83 -6.08 -22.47
C ASN A 16 29.88 -6.03 -21.26
N LYS A 17 30.09 -5.08 -20.33
CA LYS A 17 29.17 -4.87 -19.21
C LYS A 17 27.79 -4.42 -19.69
N ILE A 18 27.74 -3.58 -20.71
CA ILE A 18 26.51 -3.08 -21.32
C ILE A 18 25.76 -4.22 -22.05
N ARG A 19 26.45 -5.05 -22.84
CA ARG A 19 25.86 -6.24 -23.45
C ARG A 19 25.29 -7.19 -22.39
N LYS A 20 26.02 -7.45 -21.31
CA LYS A 20 25.53 -8.26 -20.18
C LYS A 20 24.29 -7.64 -19.53
N SER A 21 24.25 -6.32 -19.40
CA SER A 21 23.08 -5.58 -18.90
C SER A 21 21.86 -5.78 -19.80
N GLY A 22 22.02 -5.65 -21.12
CA GLY A 22 20.95 -5.90 -22.10
C GLY A 22 20.40 -7.33 -22.02
N LYS A 23 21.30 -8.32 -21.99
CA LYS A 23 20.93 -9.74 -21.80
C LYS A 23 20.20 -9.98 -20.47
N GLN A 24 20.64 -9.33 -19.41
CA GLN A 24 20.00 -9.47 -18.10
C GLN A 24 18.61 -8.83 -18.08
N ALA A 25 18.43 -7.66 -18.69
CA ALA A 25 17.14 -6.99 -18.79
C ALA A 25 16.12 -7.86 -19.54
N ALA A 26 16.52 -8.46 -20.66
CA ALA A 26 15.70 -9.40 -21.41
C ALA A 26 15.36 -10.67 -20.61
N ARG A 27 16.32 -11.23 -19.85
CA ARG A 27 16.07 -12.39 -18.97
C ARG A 27 15.09 -12.06 -17.83
N ASP A 28 15.12 -10.84 -17.34
CA ASP A 28 14.21 -10.34 -16.31
C ASP A 28 12.81 -9.95 -16.87
N GLY A 29 12.61 -9.99 -18.19
CA GLY A 29 11.33 -9.60 -18.81
C GLY A 29 11.10 -8.08 -18.86
N ARG A 30 12.17 -7.27 -18.79
CA ARG A 30 12.04 -5.81 -18.81
C ARG A 30 11.76 -5.33 -20.24
N THR A 31 11.10 -4.18 -20.37
CA THR A 31 10.96 -3.53 -21.67
C THR A 31 12.33 -3.06 -22.18
N CYS A 32 12.58 -3.23 -23.47
CA CYS A 32 13.75 -2.61 -24.09
C CYS A 32 13.54 -1.10 -24.11
N HIS A 33 14.53 -0.34 -23.66
CA HIS A 33 14.55 1.10 -23.86
C HIS A 33 15.02 1.40 -25.28
N ASP A 34 14.41 2.40 -25.89
CA ASP A 34 14.88 3.00 -27.12
C ASP A 34 16.23 3.71 -26.91
N LYS A 35 16.88 4.03 -28.02
CA LYS A 35 18.24 4.57 -28.03
C LYS A 35 18.33 5.91 -27.30
N GLU A 36 17.35 6.80 -27.48
CA GLU A 36 17.35 8.12 -26.84
C GLU A 36 17.19 7.98 -25.32
N THR A 37 16.27 7.14 -24.86
CA THR A 37 16.10 6.86 -23.43
C THR A 37 17.36 6.29 -22.80
N LEU A 38 18.10 5.42 -23.48
CA LEU A 38 19.37 4.88 -22.98
C LEU A 38 20.44 5.97 -22.85
N LYS A 39 20.53 6.91 -23.80
CA LYS A 39 21.46 8.04 -23.74
C LYS A 39 21.13 8.95 -22.55
N VAL A 40 19.87 9.36 -22.41
CA VAL A 40 19.44 10.28 -21.35
C VAL A 40 19.54 9.64 -19.96
N LYS A 41 19.02 8.41 -19.79
CA LYS A 41 18.93 7.78 -18.46
C LYS A 41 20.21 7.06 -18.03
N ARG A 42 21.04 6.61 -18.98
CA ARG A 42 22.23 5.81 -18.68
C ARG A 42 23.54 6.47 -19.12
N GLY A 43 23.48 7.60 -19.82
CA GLY A 43 24.68 8.28 -20.33
C GLY A 43 25.41 7.48 -21.40
N TYR A 44 24.71 6.60 -22.12
CA TYR A 44 25.33 5.76 -23.14
C TYR A 44 25.67 6.56 -24.39
N THR A 45 26.76 6.20 -25.06
CA THR A 45 27.02 6.63 -26.44
C THR A 45 26.12 5.85 -27.41
N ASP A 46 26.07 6.29 -28.68
CA ASP A 46 25.26 5.61 -29.70
C ASP A 46 25.66 4.14 -29.87
N GLU A 47 26.97 3.85 -29.96
CA GLU A 47 27.51 2.48 -30.06
C GLU A 47 27.15 1.62 -28.84
N GLN A 48 27.16 2.22 -27.64
CA GLN A 48 26.83 1.53 -26.40
C GLN A 48 25.34 1.20 -26.32
N ALA A 49 24.47 2.12 -26.73
CA ALA A 49 23.04 1.90 -26.79
C ALA A 49 22.69 0.83 -27.85
N ASP A 50 23.33 0.86 -29.02
CA ASP A 50 23.13 -0.16 -30.06
C ASP A 50 23.60 -1.55 -29.58
N ALA A 51 24.73 -1.62 -28.87
CA ALA A 51 25.23 -2.85 -28.26
C ALA A 51 24.28 -3.40 -27.18
N TYR A 52 23.63 -2.52 -26.40
CA TYR A 52 22.62 -2.91 -25.43
C TYR A 52 21.38 -3.49 -26.12
N ILE A 53 20.82 -2.76 -27.10
CA ILE A 53 19.59 -3.14 -27.81
C ILE A 53 19.79 -4.45 -28.56
N SER A 54 20.91 -4.60 -29.26
CA SER A 54 21.26 -5.84 -29.95
C SER A 54 21.33 -7.03 -28.98
N ALA A 55 22.05 -6.88 -27.88
CA ALA A 55 22.18 -7.92 -26.87
C ALA A 55 20.86 -8.24 -26.15
N PHE A 56 19.99 -7.25 -25.97
CA PHE A 56 18.64 -7.45 -25.45
C PHE A 56 17.81 -8.29 -26.43
N ASN A 57 17.75 -7.88 -27.70
CA ASN A 57 16.94 -8.53 -28.74
C ASN A 57 17.37 -9.98 -28.98
N GLU A 58 18.67 -10.29 -28.89
CA GLU A 58 19.21 -11.65 -28.94
C GLU A 58 18.60 -12.59 -27.87
N THR A 59 18.14 -12.05 -26.74
CA THR A 59 17.72 -12.84 -25.56
C THR A 59 16.28 -12.62 -25.13
N ALA A 60 15.59 -11.64 -25.74
CA ALA A 60 14.22 -11.28 -25.41
C ALA A 60 13.27 -12.44 -25.71
N GLY A 61 13.42 -13.09 -26.86
CA GLY A 61 12.43 -14.05 -27.34
C GLY A 61 11.13 -13.34 -27.73
N THR A 62 10.00 -14.05 -27.66
CA THR A 62 8.70 -13.48 -28.07
C THR A 62 8.14 -12.48 -27.03
N PRO A 63 7.23 -11.56 -27.43
CA PRO A 63 6.56 -10.68 -26.48
C PRO A 63 5.84 -11.43 -25.35
N GLN A 64 5.21 -12.56 -25.69
CA GLN A 64 4.54 -13.42 -24.70
C GLN A 64 5.55 -14.00 -23.70
N GLU A 65 6.71 -14.49 -24.16
CA GLU A 65 7.79 -14.96 -23.28
C GLU A 65 8.33 -13.85 -22.37
N GLN A 66 8.45 -12.62 -22.88
CA GLN A 66 8.85 -11.46 -22.07
C GLN A 66 7.88 -11.19 -20.93
N VAL A 67 6.57 -11.25 -21.20
CA VAL A 67 5.53 -11.13 -20.17
C VAL A 67 5.70 -12.24 -19.13
N ILE A 68 5.85 -13.50 -19.55
CA ILE A 68 6.04 -14.62 -18.61
C ILE A 68 7.32 -14.44 -17.76
N LYS A 69 8.44 -14.02 -18.35
CA LYS A 69 9.70 -13.73 -17.63
C LYS A 69 9.49 -12.63 -16.58
N LYS A 70 8.83 -11.53 -16.96
CA LYS A 70 8.50 -10.40 -16.06
C LYS A 70 7.66 -10.86 -14.87
N VAL A 71 6.64 -11.67 -15.16
CA VAL A 71 5.70 -12.19 -14.18
C VAL A 71 6.36 -13.16 -13.20
N ARG A 72 7.22 -14.07 -13.70
CA ARG A 72 8.04 -14.95 -12.83
C ARG A 72 8.97 -14.14 -11.93
N LYS A 73 9.59 -13.07 -12.45
CA LYS A 73 10.45 -12.20 -11.65
C LYS A 73 9.67 -11.49 -10.54
N ALA A 74 8.47 -10.99 -10.86
CA ALA A 74 7.57 -10.39 -9.88
C ALA A 74 7.16 -11.39 -8.79
N ALA A 75 6.86 -12.64 -9.15
CA ALA A 75 6.54 -13.71 -8.22
C ALA A 75 7.71 -14.05 -7.29
N GLN A 76 8.92 -14.18 -7.84
CA GLN A 76 10.14 -14.41 -7.06
C GLN A 76 10.43 -13.26 -6.12
N ALA A 77 10.25 -12.02 -6.57
CA ALA A 77 10.41 -10.84 -5.71
C ALA A 77 9.38 -10.86 -4.57
N ALA A 78 8.10 -11.07 -4.87
CA ALA A 78 7.02 -11.22 -3.88
C ALA A 78 7.36 -12.28 -2.82
N ALA A 79 7.77 -13.48 -3.26
CA ALA A 79 8.18 -14.56 -2.37
C ALA A 79 9.43 -14.21 -1.53
N ALA A 80 10.45 -13.60 -2.14
CA ALA A 80 11.65 -13.13 -1.43
C ALA A 80 11.31 -12.03 -0.41
N HIS A 81 10.28 -11.24 -0.70
CA HIS A 81 9.77 -10.20 0.17
C HIS A 81 8.78 -10.72 1.22
N GLY A 82 8.43 -11.99 1.24
CA GLY A 82 7.50 -12.48 2.25
C GLY A 82 6.05 -12.06 2.01
N THR A 83 5.68 -11.53 0.85
CA THR A 83 4.30 -11.11 0.57
C THR A 83 3.44 -12.34 0.32
N SER A 84 2.16 -12.34 0.73
CA SER A 84 1.24 -13.46 0.47
C SER A 84 1.08 -13.71 -1.04
N CYS A 85 0.94 -14.98 -1.42
CA CYS A 85 0.64 -15.34 -2.80
C CYS A 85 -0.80 -14.89 -3.15
N PRO A 86 -1.02 -14.13 -4.23
CA PRO A 86 -2.37 -13.86 -4.74
C PRO A 86 -2.98 -15.14 -5.33
N THR A 87 -4.31 -15.28 -5.27
CA THR A 87 -4.99 -16.37 -5.96
C THR A 87 -4.98 -16.16 -7.47
N LYS A 88 -5.21 -17.23 -8.23
CA LYS A 88 -5.31 -17.16 -9.70
C LYS A 88 -6.37 -16.15 -10.14
N GLU A 89 -7.53 -16.14 -9.49
CA GLU A 89 -8.62 -15.19 -9.76
C GLU A 89 -8.20 -13.73 -9.59
N VAL A 90 -7.45 -13.41 -8.53
CA VAL A 90 -6.94 -12.06 -8.29
C VAL A 90 -5.96 -11.65 -9.38
N LEU A 91 -5.12 -12.58 -9.86
CA LEU A 91 -4.20 -12.32 -10.97
C LEU A 91 -4.95 -12.06 -12.28
N LEU A 92 -5.98 -12.86 -12.59
CA LEU A 92 -6.81 -12.66 -13.79
C LEU A 92 -7.55 -11.31 -13.75
N LYS A 93 -8.13 -10.93 -12.59
CA LYS A 93 -8.75 -9.61 -12.39
C LYS A 93 -7.75 -8.45 -12.57
N LYS A 94 -6.45 -8.70 -12.37
CA LYS A 94 -5.37 -7.74 -12.64
C LYS A 94 -4.90 -7.74 -14.10
N GLY A 95 -5.61 -8.42 -15.00
CA GLY A 95 -5.32 -8.44 -16.43
C GLY A 95 -4.24 -9.46 -16.85
N TYR A 96 -3.86 -10.39 -15.97
CA TYR A 96 -2.95 -11.46 -16.35
C TYR A 96 -3.67 -12.46 -17.26
N THR A 97 -2.99 -12.95 -18.29
CA THR A 97 -3.48 -14.12 -19.04
C THR A 97 -3.43 -15.36 -18.15
N VAL A 98 -4.18 -16.41 -18.50
CA VAL A 98 -4.18 -17.68 -17.77
C VAL A 98 -2.75 -18.24 -17.62
N GLN A 99 -1.99 -18.25 -18.70
CA GLN A 99 -0.60 -18.72 -18.70
C GLN A 99 0.32 -17.86 -17.82
N ALA A 100 0.13 -16.54 -17.80
CA ALA A 100 0.89 -15.65 -16.94
C ALA A 100 0.55 -15.87 -15.46
N ALA A 101 -0.73 -16.03 -15.13
CA ALA A 101 -1.16 -16.32 -13.77
C ALA A 101 -0.55 -17.66 -13.27
N ASP A 102 -0.58 -18.71 -14.10
CA ASP A 102 0.00 -20.01 -13.75
C ASP A 102 1.53 -19.94 -13.59
N ALA A 103 2.21 -19.19 -14.45
CA ALA A 103 3.65 -18.95 -14.33
C ALA A 103 4.01 -18.15 -13.07
N TYR A 104 3.17 -17.19 -12.66
CA TYR A 104 3.37 -16.46 -11.40
C TYR A 104 3.29 -17.42 -10.21
N LEU A 105 2.19 -18.19 -10.11
CA LEU A 105 1.95 -19.10 -8.99
C LEU A 105 3.07 -20.12 -8.86
N SER A 106 3.45 -20.76 -9.96
CA SER A 106 4.55 -21.73 -9.99
C SER A 106 5.89 -21.11 -9.55
N ALA A 107 6.23 -19.92 -10.05
CA ALA A 107 7.47 -19.25 -9.67
C ALA A 107 7.48 -18.75 -8.21
N TYR A 108 6.32 -18.34 -7.69
CA TYR A 108 6.17 -17.97 -6.29
C TYR A 108 6.41 -19.17 -5.38
N GLU A 109 5.72 -20.28 -5.67
CA GLU A 109 5.83 -21.54 -4.91
C GLU A 109 7.27 -22.07 -4.90
N ALA A 110 7.96 -22.00 -6.04
CA ALA A 110 9.36 -22.38 -6.12
C ALA A 110 10.30 -21.46 -5.29
N ALA A 111 9.94 -20.18 -5.12
CA ALA A 111 10.77 -19.18 -4.46
C ALA A 111 10.43 -18.93 -2.97
N LYS A 112 9.22 -19.29 -2.53
CA LYS A 112 8.74 -18.98 -1.17
C LYS A 112 9.57 -19.69 -0.10
N GLY A 113 10.09 -20.89 -0.40
CA GLY A 113 10.81 -21.70 0.57
C GLY A 113 9.86 -22.27 1.63
N THR A 114 10.35 -22.48 2.86
CA THR A 114 9.50 -22.94 3.96
C THR A 114 8.69 -21.79 4.56
N ASP A 115 7.57 -22.11 5.20
CA ASP A 115 6.75 -21.12 5.89
C ASP A 115 7.51 -20.44 7.04
N GLU A 116 8.47 -21.12 7.70
CA GLU A 116 9.31 -20.44 8.69
C GLU A 116 10.22 -19.39 8.04
N LYS A 117 10.80 -19.68 6.87
CA LYS A 117 11.60 -18.69 6.14
C LYS A 117 10.75 -17.48 5.73
N GLN A 118 9.49 -17.71 5.37
CA GLN A 118 8.53 -16.64 5.06
C GLN A 118 8.23 -15.77 6.28
N THR A 119 7.92 -16.37 7.43
CA THR A 119 7.63 -15.61 8.65
C THR A 119 8.84 -14.82 9.14
N ILE A 120 10.06 -15.36 9.04
CA ILE A 120 11.31 -14.66 9.34
C ILE A 120 11.52 -13.46 8.40
N ARG A 121 11.26 -13.61 7.09
CA ARG A 121 11.35 -12.51 6.12
C ARG A 121 10.35 -11.39 6.45
N LYS A 122 9.10 -11.75 6.72
CA LYS A 122 8.05 -10.81 7.14
C LYS A 122 8.44 -10.04 8.40
N ALA A 123 8.94 -10.75 9.42
CA ALA A 123 9.39 -10.14 10.68
C ALA A 123 10.52 -9.13 10.45
N ARG A 124 11.53 -9.50 9.65
CA ARG A 124 12.65 -8.61 9.28
C ARG A 124 12.15 -7.35 8.56
N GLN A 125 11.23 -7.50 7.62
CA GLN A 125 10.71 -6.37 6.85
C GLN A 125 9.83 -5.44 7.69
N ALA A 126 8.97 -6.01 8.53
CA ALA A 126 8.15 -5.21 9.44
C ALA A 126 9.04 -4.36 10.35
N ALA A 127 10.14 -4.93 10.86
CA ALA A 127 11.13 -4.20 11.65
C ALA A 127 11.85 -3.10 10.85
N GLN A 128 12.29 -3.41 9.63
CA GLN A 128 12.92 -2.43 8.74
C GLN A 128 11.98 -1.28 8.40
N ALA A 129 10.74 -1.58 8.01
CA ALA A 129 9.71 -0.59 7.71
C ALA A 129 9.42 0.30 8.92
N ALA A 130 9.20 -0.30 10.11
CA ALA A 130 9.01 0.45 11.35
C ALA A 130 10.17 1.42 11.59
N ALA A 131 11.41 0.94 11.47
CA ALA A 131 12.60 1.77 11.64
C ALA A 131 12.75 2.86 10.57
N THR A 132 12.44 2.60 9.30
CA THR A 132 12.56 3.60 8.23
C THR A 132 11.47 4.67 8.29
N HIS A 133 10.31 4.36 8.88
CA HIS A 133 9.25 5.32 9.16
C HIS A 133 9.36 6.00 10.53
N GLY A 134 10.41 5.67 11.28
CA GLY A 134 10.63 6.24 12.60
C GLY A 134 9.75 5.62 13.69
N VAL A 135 8.90 4.63 13.41
CA VAL A 135 7.98 4.06 14.41
C VAL A 135 8.77 3.47 15.59
N PRO A 136 8.39 3.76 16.86
CA PRO A 136 9.03 3.16 18.02
C PRO A 136 9.08 1.62 17.94
N CYS A 137 10.14 1.02 18.48
CA CYS A 137 10.22 -0.43 18.56
C CYS A 137 9.12 -0.95 19.49
N PRO A 138 8.24 -1.86 19.03
CA PRO A 138 7.27 -2.51 19.92
C PRO A 138 7.98 -3.29 21.02
N THR A 139 7.35 -3.42 22.18
CA THR A 139 7.86 -4.28 23.26
C THR A 139 7.81 -5.75 22.85
N LYS A 140 8.57 -6.59 23.54
CA LYS A 140 8.57 -8.04 23.28
C LYS A 140 7.18 -8.63 23.47
N GLU A 141 6.47 -8.19 24.52
CA GLU A 141 5.12 -8.61 24.86
C GLU A 141 4.15 -8.26 23.74
N ALA A 142 4.24 -7.03 23.19
CA ALA A 142 3.40 -6.60 22.07
C ALA A 142 3.66 -7.43 20.79
N LEU A 143 4.90 -7.85 20.55
CA LEU A 143 5.23 -8.74 19.43
C LEU A 143 4.72 -10.17 19.66
N ILE A 144 4.79 -10.69 20.89
CA ILE A 144 4.24 -12.01 21.24
C ILE A 144 2.72 -12.02 21.05
N ILE A 145 2.00 -10.99 21.50
CA ILE A 145 0.55 -10.83 21.26
C ILE A 145 0.24 -10.80 19.76
N LYS A 146 1.15 -10.26 18.94
CA LYS A 146 1.07 -10.27 17.47
C LYS A 146 1.46 -11.62 16.83
N GLY A 147 1.70 -12.66 17.63
CA GLY A 147 2.00 -14.01 17.16
C GLY A 147 3.46 -14.27 16.80
N TYR A 148 4.39 -13.41 17.22
CA TYR A 148 5.82 -13.64 16.99
C TYR A 148 6.34 -14.71 17.93
N ASN A 149 6.91 -15.78 17.36
CA ASN A 149 7.66 -16.77 18.11
C ASN A 149 9.09 -16.27 18.42
N LYS A 150 9.84 -17.03 19.22
CA LYS A 150 11.21 -16.65 19.65
C LYS A 150 12.11 -16.22 18.49
N GLN A 151 12.16 -17.01 17.41
CA GLN A 151 13.05 -16.76 16.28
C GLN A 151 12.65 -15.51 15.47
N THR A 152 11.36 -15.30 15.24
CA THR A 152 10.85 -14.12 14.54
C THR A 152 10.97 -12.86 15.38
N LEU A 153 10.82 -12.97 16.70
CA LEU A 153 11.04 -11.87 17.64
C LEU A 153 12.50 -11.42 17.63
N ASP A 154 13.46 -12.35 17.76
CA ASP A 154 14.89 -12.03 17.70
C ASP A 154 15.28 -11.43 16.34
N THR A 155 14.68 -11.94 15.26
CA THR A 155 14.85 -11.38 13.91
C THR A 155 14.31 -9.96 13.80
N TYR A 156 13.12 -9.70 14.35
CA TYR A 156 12.51 -8.37 14.32
C TYR A 156 13.38 -7.37 15.08
N LEU A 157 13.76 -7.70 16.32
CA LEU A 157 14.54 -6.80 17.17
C LEU A 157 15.90 -6.49 16.55
N SER A 158 16.63 -7.51 16.08
CA SER A 158 17.93 -7.31 15.43
C SER A 158 17.83 -6.46 14.16
N ALA A 159 16.84 -6.72 13.30
CA ALA A 159 16.63 -5.95 12.08
C ALA A 159 16.23 -4.49 12.36
N TYR A 160 15.42 -4.25 13.40
CA TYR A 160 15.04 -2.90 13.81
C TYR A 160 16.26 -2.12 14.28
N GLN A 161 17.07 -2.71 15.17
CA GLN A 161 18.29 -2.06 15.69
C GLN A 161 19.28 -1.76 14.57
N ALA A 162 19.42 -2.65 13.58
CA ALA A 162 20.28 -2.41 12.42
C ALA A 162 19.79 -1.28 11.51
N SER A 163 18.50 -0.93 11.54
CA SER A 163 17.87 0.00 10.58
C SER A 163 17.45 1.34 11.18
N LYS A 164 17.35 1.45 12.51
CA LYS A 164 16.84 2.64 13.19
C LYS A 164 17.73 3.88 13.02
N GLY A 165 19.05 3.70 12.89
CA GLY A 165 19.97 4.84 12.85
C GLY A 165 20.02 5.56 14.21
N THR A 166 20.22 6.87 14.19
CA THR A 166 20.26 7.69 15.42
C THR A 166 18.85 8.11 15.88
N ASP A 167 18.72 8.54 17.13
CA ASP A 167 17.43 9.02 17.66
C ASP A 167 16.94 10.30 16.95
N GLU A 168 17.87 11.17 16.52
CA GLU A 168 17.55 12.35 15.72
C GLU A 168 17.02 11.96 14.33
N GLU A 169 17.64 10.99 13.65
CA GLU A 169 17.14 10.46 12.39
C GLU A 169 15.74 9.83 12.54
N GLN A 170 15.51 9.11 13.63
CA GLN A 170 14.20 8.55 13.96
C GLN A 170 13.16 9.65 14.13
N ALA A 171 13.46 10.71 14.89
CA ALA A 171 12.55 11.82 15.11
C ALA A 171 12.19 12.54 13.80
N ILE A 172 13.18 12.74 12.91
CA ILE A 172 12.94 13.32 11.58
C ILE A 172 12.04 12.41 10.73
N ARG A 173 12.27 11.09 10.73
CA ARG A 173 11.42 10.13 9.99
C ARG A 173 9.98 10.10 10.53
N ARG A 174 9.80 10.16 11.85
CA ARG A 174 8.47 10.27 12.48
C ARG A 174 7.76 11.53 12.01
N ALA A 175 8.44 12.66 12.06
CA ALA A 175 7.87 13.95 11.65
C ALA A 175 7.43 13.93 10.18
N ARG A 176 8.26 13.39 9.28
CA ARG A 176 7.90 13.22 7.87
C ARG A 176 6.70 12.31 7.67
N THR A 177 6.66 11.18 8.40
CA THR A 177 5.55 10.22 8.30
C THR A 177 4.24 10.84 8.80
N ALA A 178 4.28 11.58 9.92
CA ALA A 178 3.12 12.30 10.44
C ALA A 178 2.59 13.33 9.42
N ALA A 179 3.48 14.10 8.80
CA ALA A 179 3.13 15.06 7.76
C ALA A 179 2.49 14.41 6.53
N GLN A 180 3.07 13.30 6.06
CA GLN A 180 2.55 12.53 4.94
C GLN A 180 1.15 11.96 5.25
N VAL A 181 0.94 11.45 6.46
CA VAL A 181 -0.37 10.95 6.90
C VAL A 181 -1.40 12.08 6.97
N ALA A 182 -1.04 13.25 7.51
CA ALA A 182 -1.93 14.41 7.56
C ALA A 182 -2.36 14.84 6.14
N ALA A 183 -1.38 15.02 5.25
CA ALA A 183 -1.63 15.37 3.85
C ALA A 183 -2.42 14.28 3.08
N ALA A 184 -2.18 13.00 3.35
CA ALA A 184 -2.93 11.90 2.73
C ALA A 184 -4.39 11.84 3.20
N LYS A 185 -4.67 12.30 4.43
CA LYS A 185 -6.01 12.36 5.01
C LYS A 185 -6.77 13.65 4.68
N GLY A 186 -6.12 14.64 4.07
CA GLY A 186 -6.75 15.94 3.81
C GLY A 186 -6.82 16.85 5.04
N VAL A 187 -5.98 16.59 6.05
CA VAL A 187 -5.90 17.41 7.28
C VAL A 187 -4.98 18.60 7.02
N SER A 188 -5.36 19.78 7.50
CA SER A 188 -4.58 21.00 7.32
C SER A 188 -3.16 20.91 7.90
N CYS A 189 -2.25 21.71 7.34
CA CYS A 189 -0.87 21.74 7.80
C CYS A 189 -0.77 22.44 9.16
N MET A 190 -0.08 21.81 10.12
CA MET A 190 0.30 22.49 11.36
C MET A 190 1.34 23.57 11.08
N THR A 191 1.30 24.69 11.82
CA THR A 191 2.33 25.72 11.77
C THR A 191 3.59 25.29 12.52
N LYS A 192 4.72 25.94 12.23
CA LYS A 192 6.00 25.65 12.90
C LYS A 192 5.89 25.87 14.41
N GLU A 193 5.21 26.92 14.84
CA GLU A 193 4.99 27.25 16.25
C GLU A 193 4.14 26.18 16.95
N ALA A 194 3.09 25.69 16.30
CA ALA A 194 2.24 24.62 16.83
C ALA A 194 2.99 23.30 16.97
N LEU A 195 3.85 22.97 16.01
CA LEU A 195 4.73 21.78 16.06
C LEU A 195 5.71 21.88 17.24
N ILE A 196 6.37 23.03 17.41
CA ILE A 196 7.29 23.25 18.54
C ILE A 196 6.57 23.13 19.88
N LYS A 197 5.38 23.73 20.01
CA LYS A 197 4.53 23.59 21.20
C LYS A 197 4.12 22.13 21.46
N SER A 198 4.01 21.33 20.40
CA SER A 198 3.72 19.89 20.45
C SER A 198 4.96 19.02 20.68
N GLY A 199 6.12 19.61 20.99
CA GLY A 199 7.35 18.89 21.33
C GLY A 199 8.27 18.55 20.16
N TYR A 200 8.01 19.09 18.95
CA TYR A 200 8.94 18.97 17.84
C TYR A 200 10.13 19.91 18.05
N THR A 201 11.33 19.46 17.69
CA THR A 201 12.48 20.36 17.54
C THR A 201 12.34 21.16 16.25
N GLU A 202 13.14 22.21 16.12
CA GLU A 202 13.19 23.02 14.90
C GLU A 202 13.41 22.17 13.65
N LYS A 203 14.44 21.31 13.66
CA LYS A 203 14.76 20.41 12.55
C LYS A 203 13.61 19.46 12.19
N THR A 204 12.92 18.90 13.19
CA THR A 204 11.80 18.00 12.95
C THR A 204 10.56 18.75 12.45
N SER A 205 10.38 20.00 12.88
CA SER A 205 9.30 20.86 12.38
C SER A 205 9.53 21.22 10.92
N ASP A 206 10.75 21.60 10.54
CA ASP A 206 11.11 21.87 9.14
C ASP A 206 10.92 20.63 8.26
N ALA A 207 11.29 19.45 8.77
CA ALA A 207 11.09 18.17 8.09
C ALA A 207 9.60 17.82 7.90
N TYR A 208 8.76 18.10 8.90
CA TYR A 208 7.30 17.94 8.82
C TYR A 208 6.73 18.84 7.71
N LEU A 209 7.03 20.15 7.77
CA LEU A 209 6.50 21.14 6.83
C LEU A 209 6.91 20.79 5.40
N SER A 210 8.18 20.47 5.16
CA SER A 210 8.68 20.07 3.84
C SER A 210 7.97 18.81 3.32
N ALA A 211 7.80 17.78 4.14
CA ALA A 211 7.12 16.54 3.74
C ALA A 211 5.63 16.74 3.48
N TYR A 212 4.96 17.60 4.25
CA TYR A 212 3.56 17.94 4.03
C TYR A 212 3.39 18.62 2.67
N GLN A 213 4.18 19.65 2.38
CA GLN A 213 4.10 20.39 1.11
C GLN A 213 4.40 19.48 -0.08
N ALA A 214 5.32 18.54 0.06
CA ALA A 214 5.62 17.56 -0.98
C ALA A 214 4.49 16.55 -1.23
N THR A 215 3.58 16.35 -0.26
CA THR A 215 2.55 15.30 -0.30
C THR A 215 1.14 15.84 -0.51
N LYS A 216 0.87 17.10 -0.14
CA LYS A 216 -0.49 17.67 -0.15
C LYS A 216 -1.13 17.66 -1.53
N GLY A 217 -0.37 17.77 -2.61
CA GLY A 217 -0.95 17.90 -3.96
C GLY A 217 -1.68 19.23 -4.12
N THR A 218 -2.74 19.25 -4.93
CA THR A 218 -3.57 20.44 -5.11
C THR A 218 -4.63 20.56 -4.01
N ASP A 219 -5.25 21.74 -3.90
CA ASP A 219 -6.30 21.99 -2.92
C ASP A 219 -7.57 21.14 -3.23
N GLU A 220 -7.86 20.89 -4.50
CA GLU A 220 -8.93 19.96 -4.91
C GLU A 220 -8.63 18.53 -4.46
N GLU A 221 -7.39 18.05 -4.63
CA GLU A 221 -7.00 16.73 -4.13
C GLU A 221 -7.13 16.63 -2.60
N GLN A 222 -6.80 17.71 -1.88
CA GLN A 222 -6.95 17.79 -0.43
C GLN A 222 -8.42 17.70 -0.01
N THR A 223 -9.31 18.46 -0.65
CA THR A 223 -10.75 18.42 -0.34
C THR A 223 -11.36 17.04 -0.60
N ILE A 224 -10.95 16.37 -1.68
CA ILE A 224 -11.37 15.00 -2.00
C ILE A 224 -10.85 14.00 -0.96
N ARG A 225 -9.58 14.11 -0.55
CA ARG A 225 -9.00 13.25 0.51
C ARG A 225 -9.71 13.46 1.84
N LYS A 226 -10.00 14.72 2.20
CA LYS A 226 -10.76 15.07 3.40
C LYS A 226 -12.15 14.44 3.36
N ALA A 227 -12.88 14.60 2.25
CA ALA A 227 -14.21 14.02 2.07
C ALA A 227 -14.18 12.49 2.24
N ARG A 228 -13.19 11.82 1.65
CA ARG A 228 -13.00 10.37 1.81
C ARG A 228 -12.74 9.99 3.26
N THR A 229 -11.85 10.70 3.96
CA THR A 229 -11.53 10.43 5.37
C THR A 229 -12.77 10.60 6.24
N VAL A 230 -13.50 11.70 6.10
CA VAL A 230 -14.72 11.95 6.87
C VAL A 230 -15.75 10.86 6.58
N ALA A 231 -15.99 10.48 5.32
CA ALA A 231 -16.91 9.40 4.98
C ALA A 231 -16.56 8.06 5.63
N GLN A 232 -15.26 7.70 5.63
CA GLN A 232 -14.78 6.47 6.28
C GLN A 232 -15.02 6.51 7.78
N VAL A 233 -14.72 7.63 8.43
CA VAL A 233 -14.92 7.81 9.88
C VAL A 233 -16.43 7.76 10.18
N THR A 234 -17.26 8.56 9.50
CA THR A 234 -18.73 8.55 9.69
C THR A 234 -19.30 7.14 9.56
N ALA A 235 -18.92 6.39 8.52
CA ALA A 235 -19.37 5.01 8.31
C ALA A 235 -18.83 4.04 9.38
N ALA A 236 -17.55 4.16 9.75
CA ALA A 236 -16.93 3.31 10.77
C ALA A 236 -17.64 3.48 12.13
N HIS A 237 -18.02 4.70 12.48
CA HIS A 237 -18.76 5.01 13.70
C HIS A 237 -20.27 4.76 13.60
N GLY A 238 -20.80 4.42 12.41
CA GLY A 238 -22.23 4.15 12.24
C GLY A 238 -23.11 5.40 12.33
N ALA A 239 -22.53 6.59 12.17
CA ALA A 239 -23.26 7.85 12.12
C ALA A 239 -24.03 7.97 10.78
N PRO A 240 -25.15 8.71 10.76
CA PRO A 240 -25.94 8.91 9.54
C PRO A 240 -25.12 9.60 8.45
N CYS A 241 -25.41 9.27 7.19
CA CYS A 241 -24.77 9.88 6.04
C CYS A 241 -25.20 11.35 5.92
N LEU A 242 -24.24 12.27 5.78
CA LEU A 242 -24.50 13.69 5.55
C LEU A 242 -25.19 13.89 4.19
N THR A 243 -26.11 14.85 4.11
CA THR A 243 -26.75 15.22 2.83
C THR A 243 -25.82 16.05 1.95
N LYS A 244 -26.09 16.08 0.64
CA LYS A 244 -25.28 16.85 -0.32
C LYS A 244 -25.29 18.35 0.04
N GLU A 245 -26.42 18.86 0.51
CA GLU A 245 -26.57 20.25 0.95
C GLU A 245 -25.71 20.57 2.19
N GLU A 246 -25.64 19.65 3.16
CA GLU A 246 -24.78 19.80 4.35
C GLU A 246 -23.30 19.79 3.98
N LEU A 247 -22.89 18.93 3.04
CA LEU A 247 -21.52 18.89 2.55
C LEU A 247 -21.14 20.19 1.83
N ILE A 248 -22.03 20.73 0.98
CA ILE A 248 -21.78 22.00 0.30
C ILE A 248 -21.70 23.16 1.31
N LYS A 249 -22.57 23.19 2.33
CA LYS A 249 -22.48 24.17 3.43
C LYS A 249 -21.16 24.09 4.20
N LYS A 250 -20.57 22.90 4.29
CA LYS A 250 -19.25 22.65 4.89
C LYS A 250 -18.08 22.89 3.92
N GLY A 251 -18.32 23.49 2.76
CA GLY A 251 -17.30 23.88 1.80
C GLY A 251 -16.80 22.76 0.88
N TYR A 252 -17.49 21.61 0.83
CA TYR A 252 -17.14 20.56 -0.14
C TYR A 252 -17.66 20.91 -1.53
N THR A 253 -16.83 20.65 -2.55
CA THR A 253 -17.23 20.72 -3.95
C THR A 253 -18.17 19.57 -4.30
N GLU A 254 -18.86 19.70 -5.44
CA GLU A 254 -19.75 18.63 -5.94
C GLU A 254 -19.00 17.30 -6.10
N GLN A 255 -17.81 17.32 -6.71
CA GLN A 255 -16.97 16.14 -6.86
C GLN A 255 -16.56 15.53 -5.50
N ALA A 256 -16.19 16.36 -4.53
CA ALA A 256 -15.83 15.87 -3.20
C ALA A 256 -17.04 15.25 -2.48
N SER A 257 -18.24 15.79 -2.68
CA SER A 257 -19.48 15.22 -2.15
C SER A 257 -19.79 13.85 -2.74
N GLU A 258 -19.60 13.66 -4.05
CA GLU A 258 -19.77 12.34 -4.69
C GLU A 258 -18.76 11.31 -4.15
N VAL A 259 -17.51 11.71 -3.96
CA VAL A 259 -16.49 10.86 -3.33
C VAL A 259 -16.87 10.51 -1.89
N TYR A 260 -17.44 11.44 -1.13
CA TYR A 260 -17.95 11.17 0.21
C TYR A 260 -19.00 10.05 0.19
N PHE A 261 -20.06 10.20 -0.62
CA PHE A 261 -21.15 9.22 -0.68
C PHE A 261 -20.68 7.84 -1.12
N THR A 262 -19.92 7.78 -2.22
CA THR A 262 -19.41 6.49 -2.73
C THR A 262 -18.49 5.81 -1.71
N THR A 263 -17.70 6.58 -0.97
CA THR A 263 -16.82 6.06 0.08
C THR A 263 -17.62 5.59 1.30
N TYR A 264 -18.62 6.35 1.73
CA TYR A 264 -19.48 6.01 2.87
C TYR A 264 -20.20 4.68 2.62
N GLU A 265 -20.85 4.54 1.46
CA GLU A 265 -21.55 3.32 1.05
C GLU A 265 -20.61 2.11 0.97
N LYS A 266 -19.44 2.30 0.37
CA LYS A 266 -18.41 1.25 0.31
C LYS A 266 -17.95 0.83 1.72
N SER A 267 -17.74 1.80 2.60
CA SER A 267 -17.28 1.56 3.97
C SER A 267 -18.35 0.85 4.80
N LYS A 268 -19.62 1.26 4.67
CA LYS A 268 -20.77 0.58 5.27
C LYS A 268 -20.87 -0.87 4.82
N LYS A 269 -20.84 -1.13 3.50
CA LYS A 269 -20.84 -2.50 2.94
C LYS A 269 -19.67 -3.36 3.41
N SER A 270 -18.49 -2.76 3.59
CA SER A 270 -17.32 -3.47 4.12
C SER A 270 -17.44 -3.82 5.60
N LYS A 271 -18.20 -3.02 6.38
CA LYS A 271 -18.50 -3.29 7.78
C LYS A 271 -19.55 -4.40 7.91
N THR A 272 -20.58 -4.39 7.07
CA THR A 272 -21.60 -5.46 7.05
C THR A 272 -21.03 -6.81 6.60
N THR A 273 -19.94 -6.81 5.83
CA THR A 273 -19.24 -8.05 5.39
C THR A 273 -18.13 -8.53 6.35
N ARG A 274 -17.79 -7.77 7.41
CA ARG A 274 -16.87 -8.23 8.46
C ARG A 274 -17.66 -8.89 9.59
N LEU A 275 -17.70 -10.22 9.60
CA LEU A 275 -18.02 -10.98 10.80
C LEU A 275 -17.04 -10.54 11.91
N THR A 276 -17.54 -10.28 13.12
CA THR A 276 -16.64 -10.06 14.27
C THR A 276 -15.82 -11.34 14.51
N LYS A 277 -14.61 -11.24 15.08
CA LYS A 277 -13.78 -12.43 15.35
C LYS A 277 -14.49 -13.50 16.19
N GLU A 278 -15.40 -13.08 17.07
CA GLU A 278 -16.26 -14.00 17.83
C GLU A 278 -17.31 -14.67 16.94
N GLN A 279 -17.92 -13.93 16.02
CA GLN A 279 -18.83 -14.49 15.02
C GLN A 279 -18.10 -15.38 14.01
N GLU A 280 -16.86 -15.08 13.63
CA GLU A 280 -16.02 -15.95 12.79
C GLU A 280 -15.70 -17.28 13.50
N LEU A 281 -15.32 -17.22 14.79
CA LEU A 281 -15.09 -18.39 15.62
C LEU A 281 -16.36 -19.22 15.83
N GLN A 282 -17.51 -18.56 16.05
CA GLN A 282 -18.81 -19.23 16.16
C GLN A 282 -19.21 -19.88 14.83
N LEU A 283 -19.03 -19.20 13.70
CA LEU A 283 -19.33 -19.73 12.37
C LEU A 283 -18.41 -20.92 12.04
N GLN A 284 -17.14 -20.86 12.41
CA GLN A 284 -16.19 -21.95 12.23
C GLN A 284 -16.49 -23.16 13.13
N SER A 285 -16.93 -22.91 14.36
CA SER A 285 -17.43 -23.97 15.26
C SER A 285 -18.68 -24.64 14.69
N LEU A 286 -19.64 -23.86 14.19
CA LEU A 286 -20.89 -24.36 13.60
C LEU A 286 -20.63 -25.14 12.31
N LEU A 287 -19.69 -24.70 11.46
CA LEU A 287 -19.27 -25.42 10.25
C LEU A 287 -18.67 -26.78 10.56
N ASN A 288 -17.80 -26.86 11.58
CA ASN A 288 -17.20 -28.12 12.00
C ASN A 288 -18.28 -29.09 12.52
N GLN A 289 -19.20 -28.60 13.34
CA GLN A 289 -20.29 -29.41 13.92
C GLN A 289 -21.31 -29.88 12.86
N SER A 290 -21.61 -29.02 11.88
CA SER A 290 -22.55 -29.34 10.79
C SER A 290 -21.97 -30.35 9.79
N SER A 291 -20.65 -30.34 9.58
CA SER A 291 -19.96 -31.32 8.71
C SER A 291 -19.93 -32.73 9.29
N GLU A 292 -20.05 -32.87 10.61
CA GLU A 292 -20.14 -34.16 11.29
C GLU A 292 -21.55 -34.77 11.23
N ILE A 293 -22.58 -33.93 11.10
CA ILE A 293 -24.00 -34.34 11.22
C ILE A 293 -24.75 -34.23 9.88
N ASN A 294 -24.15 -33.62 8.84
CA ASN A 294 -24.77 -33.32 7.53
C ASN A 294 -26.07 -32.49 7.65
N ASP A 295 -26.17 -31.65 8.67
CA ASP A 295 -27.30 -30.74 8.89
C ASP A 295 -26.78 -29.30 8.95
N TYR A 296 -27.24 -28.46 8.02
CA TYR A 296 -26.81 -27.07 7.85
C TYR A 296 -27.89 -26.06 8.29
N SER A 297 -28.99 -26.52 8.90
CA SER A 297 -30.09 -25.68 9.36
C SER A 297 -29.67 -24.65 10.44
N CYS A 298 -28.69 -25.00 11.28
CA CYS A 298 -28.14 -24.13 12.31
C CYS A 298 -27.33 -22.95 11.72
N ILE A 299 -26.68 -23.13 10.57
CA ILE A 299 -25.95 -22.06 9.87
C ILE A 299 -26.93 -21.05 9.27
N ALA A 300 -28.03 -21.52 8.68
CA ALA A 300 -29.09 -20.65 8.17
C ALA A 300 -29.70 -19.81 9.30
N SER A 301 -29.99 -20.41 10.46
CA SER A 301 -30.53 -19.68 11.62
C SER A 301 -29.54 -18.69 12.24
N PHE A 302 -28.23 -18.96 12.19
CA PHE A 302 -27.19 -18.04 12.66
C PHE A 302 -27.08 -16.82 11.74
N LEU A 303 -27.16 -17.02 10.42
CA LEU A 303 -27.18 -15.93 9.45
C LEU A 303 -28.46 -15.07 9.56
N ASP A 304 -29.62 -15.68 9.82
CA ASP A 304 -30.87 -14.97 10.08
C ASP A 304 -30.84 -14.20 11.42
N SER A 305 -30.23 -14.76 12.47
CA SER A 305 -30.05 -14.11 13.78
C SER A 305 -29.06 -12.93 13.75
N LEU A 306 -28.19 -12.85 12.73
CA LEU A 306 -27.32 -11.70 12.51
C LEU A 306 -28.06 -10.47 11.94
N GLY A 307 -29.37 -10.58 11.70
CA GLY A 307 -30.24 -9.43 11.49
C GLY A 307 -29.75 -8.52 10.36
N TYR A 308 -29.66 -9.06 9.14
CA TYR A 308 -29.48 -8.26 7.93
C TYR A 308 -30.77 -7.48 7.62
N GLU A 309 -31.13 -6.53 8.50
CA GLU A 309 -32.04 -5.40 8.29
C GLU A 309 -31.60 -4.21 9.16
N GLU A 310 -32.04 -3.01 8.79
CA GLU A 310 -31.49 -1.68 9.13
C GLU A 310 -31.39 -1.28 10.61
N SER A 311 -30.27 -0.59 10.91
CA SER A 311 -30.11 0.58 11.80
C SER A 311 -30.49 0.47 13.29
N THR A 312 -29.50 0.69 14.18
CA THR A 312 -29.61 1.63 15.32
C THR A 312 -28.24 1.99 15.91
N SER A 313 -27.91 3.28 15.82
CA SER A 313 -27.18 4.14 16.77
C SER A 313 -26.37 3.49 17.91
N LEU A 314 -25.04 3.56 17.81
CA LEU A 314 -24.14 3.55 18.97
C LEU A 314 -23.72 5.00 19.26
N LEU A 315 -23.95 5.41 20.51
CA LEU A 315 -23.64 6.75 21.04
C LEU A 315 -22.16 7.09 20.87
N LEU A 316 -21.90 8.31 20.41
CA LEU A 316 -20.58 8.92 20.25
C LEU A 316 -19.88 9.01 21.61
N THR A 317 -18.57 8.77 21.67
CA THR A 317 -17.76 9.15 22.84
C THR A 317 -17.33 10.61 22.72
N GLU A 318 -17.13 11.32 23.83
CA GLU A 318 -16.73 12.76 23.82
C GLU A 318 -15.44 13.03 23.03
N GLN A 319 -14.53 12.06 22.93
CA GLN A 319 -13.31 12.16 22.11
C GLN A 319 -13.61 12.01 20.60
N ASP A 320 -14.62 11.24 20.23
CA ASP A 320 -15.04 11.04 18.84
C ASP A 320 -15.84 12.24 18.32
N GLU A 321 -16.63 12.89 19.18
CA GLU A 321 -17.27 14.18 18.85
C GLU A 321 -16.24 15.28 18.64
N GLN A 322 -15.15 15.33 19.43
CA GLN A 322 -14.06 16.28 19.23
C GLN A 322 -13.28 16.05 17.93
N TYR A 323 -12.98 14.80 17.56
CA TYR A 323 -12.29 14.49 16.31
C TYR A 323 -13.16 14.75 15.06
N LEU A 324 -14.46 14.43 15.15
CA LEU A 324 -15.42 14.77 14.11
C LEU A 324 -15.66 16.28 14.03
N ALA A 325 -15.75 16.97 15.16
CA ALA A 325 -15.85 18.43 15.21
C ALA A 325 -14.61 19.10 14.61
N GLU A 326 -13.39 18.64 14.92
CA GLU A 326 -12.14 19.18 14.36
C GLU A 326 -12.01 18.93 12.84
N LEU A 327 -12.60 17.84 12.33
CA LEU A 327 -12.68 17.58 10.89
C LEU A 327 -13.78 18.37 10.18
N LEU A 328 -14.86 18.71 10.89
CA LEU A 328 -16.09 19.31 10.34
C LEU A 328 -16.20 20.83 10.54
N ASP A 329 -15.56 21.41 11.56
CA ASP A 329 -15.61 22.84 11.91
C ASP A 329 -14.19 23.47 11.85
N GLU A 330 -13.97 24.19 10.75
CA GLU A 330 -13.23 25.45 10.57
C GLU A 330 -11.87 25.82 11.24
N GLU A 331 -11.28 26.82 10.61
CA GLU A 331 -10.24 27.75 11.04
C GLU A 331 -9.99 27.92 12.56
N VAL A 332 -8.70 27.73 12.91
CA VAL A 332 -7.92 28.44 13.94
C VAL A 332 -8.19 28.12 15.43
N THR A 333 -7.10 27.64 16.06
CA THR A 333 -6.74 27.59 17.49
C THR A 333 -7.32 26.48 18.39
N ASN A 334 -6.48 25.50 18.72
CA ASN A 334 -5.66 25.44 19.96
C ASN A 334 -5.69 24.08 20.70
N SER A 335 -4.47 23.70 21.13
CA SER A 335 -4.12 22.94 22.35
C SER A 335 -4.52 21.46 22.54
N ASN A 336 -3.49 20.62 22.35
CA ASN A 336 -3.13 19.43 23.13
C ASN A 336 -4.13 18.26 23.21
N GLY A 337 -3.82 17.18 22.50
CA GLY A 337 -4.46 15.88 22.68
C GLY A 337 -3.85 14.77 21.82
N LEU A 338 -2.53 14.61 21.82
CA LEU A 338 -1.85 13.49 21.14
C LEU A 338 -2.31 12.14 21.72
N LEU A 339 -3.09 11.40 20.93
CA LEU A 339 -3.28 9.96 21.09
C LEU A 339 -3.41 9.31 19.72
N PHE A 340 -2.27 9.13 19.04
CA PHE A 340 -2.20 8.21 17.91
C PHE A 340 -2.31 6.78 18.45
N ASN A 341 -3.55 6.29 18.58
CA ASN A 341 -3.82 4.90 18.89
C ASN A 341 -3.45 4.05 17.68
N PHE A 342 -2.18 3.65 17.59
CA PHE A 342 -1.71 2.64 16.63
C PHE A 342 -2.12 1.23 17.09
N ASN A 343 -3.42 1.02 17.27
CA ASN A 343 -4.02 -0.29 17.43
C ASN A 343 -5.22 -0.42 16.48
N SER A 344 -4.95 -0.40 15.18
CA SER A 344 -5.79 -1.10 14.22
C SER A 344 -4.91 -1.62 13.09
N ALA A 345 -5.04 -2.93 12.87
CA ALA A 345 -4.41 -3.64 11.80
C ALA A 345 -5.02 -3.19 10.48
N GLU A 346 -4.44 -2.17 9.86
CA GLU A 346 -4.61 -1.85 8.44
C GLU A 346 -3.42 -0.99 8.00
N THR A 347 -2.21 -1.56 8.06
CA THR A 347 -1.09 -1.03 7.29
C THR A 347 -1.32 -1.38 5.83
N THR A 348 -2.17 -0.63 5.13
CA THR A 348 -2.00 -0.48 3.68
C THR A 348 -0.69 0.25 3.48
N SER A 349 0.34 -0.54 3.18
CA SER A 349 1.66 -0.14 2.68
C SER A 349 1.56 1.10 1.79
N LEU A 350 1.87 2.26 2.33
CA LEU A 350 2.17 3.45 1.54
C LEU A 350 3.64 3.40 1.15
N THR A 351 3.85 2.97 -0.10
CA THR A 351 5.02 3.22 -0.96
C THR A 351 6.31 2.42 -0.71
N THR A 352 6.33 1.19 -1.22
CA THR A 352 7.37 0.81 -2.19
C THR A 352 6.73 0.56 -3.54
N SER A 353 6.69 1.57 -4.41
CA SER A 353 6.31 1.40 -5.81
C SER A 353 7.17 2.26 -6.71
N GLY A 354 8.45 1.88 -6.82
CA GLY A 354 9.23 2.08 -8.05
C GLY A 354 8.86 1.05 -9.13
N PHE A 355 7.59 0.68 -9.26
CA PHE A 355 7.11 -0.30 -10.24
C PHE A 355 5.73 0.04 -10.83
N LEU A 356 5.40 1.33 -10.91
CA LEU A 356 4.34 1.86 -11.78
C LEU A 356 4.90 3.03 -12.60
N SER A 357 5.94 2.74 -13.38
CA SER A 357 6.28 3.50 -14.57
C SER A 357 6.32 2.53 -15.76
N SER A 358 5.16 2.43 -16.41
CA SER A 358 4.77 1.79 -17.67
C SER A 358 3.34 1.30 -17.43
N PHE A 359 2.28 2.00 -17.83
CA PHE A 359 2.04 2.61 -19.14
C PHE A 359 1.13 3.84 -19.00
N ASP A 360 1.51 4.94 -19.64
CA ASP A 360 0.56 5.90 -20.20
C ASP A 360 0.13 5.40 -21.59
N GLU A 361 -1.04 5.90 -22.03
CA GLU A 361 -1.68 5.75 -23.36
C GLU A 361 -2.34 4.40 -23.67
N VAL A 362 -3.67 4.36 -23.65
CA VAL A 362 -4.62 4.37 -24.80
C VAL A 362 -6.01 4.54 -24.15
N GLY A 363 -6.77 5.60 -24.34
CA GLY A 363 -7.22 6.19 -25.60
C GLY A 363 -8.74 6.05 -25.61
N GLU A 364 -9.44 7.19 -25.55
CA GLU A 364 -10.87 7.28 -25.84
C GLU A 364 -11.18 6.56 -27.15
N MET A 365 -12.18 5.68 -27.14
CA MET A 365 -12.99 5.45 -28.32
C MET A 365 -14.43 5.21 -27.87
N ASP A 366 -15.18 6.30 -27.86
CA ASP A 366 -16.57 6.29 -28.30
C ASP A 366 -16.60 5.91 -29.79
N ALA A 367 -17.29 4.82 -30.11
CA ALA A 367 -17.92 4.65 -31.41
C ALA A 367 -19.15 3.75 -31.27
N SER A 368 -20.29 4.43 -31.30
CA SER A 368 -21.62 3.93 -31.63
C SER A 368 -21.66 3.11 -32.92
N THR A 369 -22.79 2.39 -33.11
CA THR A 369 -23.31 1.68 -34.31
C THR A 369 -22.60 0.36 -34.68
N ASP A 370 -23.25 -0.79 -34.90
CA ASP A 370 -24.65 -1.06 -35.25
C ASP A 370 -25.04 -2.57 -35.10
N ILE A 371 -26.30 -2.78 -34.73
CA ILE A 371 -27.31 -3.68 -35.36
C ILE A 371 -27.13 -5.22 -35.33
N TYR A 372 -28.12 -5.85 -34.65
CA TYR A 372 -28.82 -7.12 -34.91
C TYR A 372 -28.06 -8.32 -35.50
N ASN A 373 -28.15 -9.46 -34.81
CA ASN A 373 -29.05 -10.52 -35.26
C ASN A 373 -29.33 -11.56 -34.16
N LEU A 374 -30.62 -11.64 -33.81
CA LEU A 374 -31.29 -12.85 -33.38
C LEU A 374 -31.45 -13.75 -34.62
N ARG A 375 -30.65 -14.81 -34.73
CA ARG A 375 -31.03 -16.17 -35.12
C ARG A 375 -29.83 -17.09 -35.19
#